data_AF-A0A0D2EIV8-F1
#
_entry.id   AF-A0A0D2EIV8-F1
#
_cell.length_a   1.000
_cell.length_b   1.000
_cell.length_c   1.000
_cell.angle_alpha   90.00
_cell.angle_beta   90.00
_cell.angle_gamma   90.00
#
_symmetry.space_group_name_H-M   'P 1'
#
loop_
_entity.id
_entity.type
_entity.pdbx_description
1 polymer ?
#
loop_
_entity_poly.entity_id
_entity_poly.type
_entity_poly.pdbx_seq_one_letter_code
_entity_poly.pdbx_strand_id
1 'polypeptide(L)'
;MAATSCSPGPSDTVGLRANRACRNCVQIKAKCVPFQGSDISICERCHRLGRQCTTPAALPRKRGRNKSTRVAELEEKINKLTNLLSADQLHHEEPNQPDATRNDQSLPTPPLSIGLDPRPLPPAGNVDQRCKPGIDEAAALQADIKSIFRTELPPVVEERLFSDFRTTFNQYFPYVVIPPQATTAAIRKEKPFLFRTCVSAACHTDPVIQKQVAEELLRYIGERMLIRSEKSLDILQGLLVFISWYQYYNNYNHQLMNLLHLASAMAIDLGLNRPTYSGPWPPIGMVIDTSQLIHGKPLSPGVQTSDERRALLGLYFFQARLSACFSTVDFMQWSQHLEDCCTSLLSSCEYPSDVEAVQGVRLTRLLERYSPYTGVITLKNVPIKAFVDCFLEDLHRVKQGFPASLSNDPVFQMQICDAELTIYESVAASEQDTPLERAEALHAALGTIDNLINNFTRVSAGSIPHLPFLSWIHILHCYIVLAKLSFLVVDGWDLQYVRTGRTNFPAMISRIVEVLEATTRYSMGEKLRPNAVSARYTVYAEKMRSCLKWYNNKLKAETESQQSSVADLGPALPTVDSTFEGFFEGFDDSFWTDPSMDWASAGVQS
;
A
#
# COMPACT_ATOMS: atom_id res chain seq x y z
N MET A 1 -45.62 -36.70 -18.57
CA MET A 1 -44.43 -37.21 -17.86
C MET A 1 -44.48 -36.70 -16.43
N ALA A 2 -44.54 -37.64 -15.48
CA ALA A 2 -44.88 -37.42 -14.09
C ALA A 2 -43.89 -36.47 -13.40
N ALA A 3 -44.42 -35.45 -12.73
CA ALA A 3 -43.62 -34.55 -11.91
C ALA A 3 -43.22 -35.26 -10.62
N THR A 4 -41.92 -35.46 -10.43
CA THR A 4 -41.33 -35.87 -9.17
C THR A 4 -41.79 -34.95 -8.05
N SER A 5 -42.72 -35.43 -7.24
CA SER A 5 -43.16 -34.80 -5.99
C SER A 5 -42.00 -34.91 -5.00
N CYS A 6 -41.39 -33.77 -4.67
CA CYS A 6 -40.31 -33.72 -3.69
C CYS A 6 -40.92 -33.89 -2.30
N SER A 7 -40.53 -34.94 -1.57
CA SER A 7 -40.95 -35.19 -0.19
C SER A 7 -40.54 -34.00 0.70
N PRO A 8 -41.42 -33.51 1.59
CA PRO A 8 -41.07 -32.44 2.51
C PRO A 8 -39.92 -32.87 3.43
N GLY A 9 -38.90 -32.01 3.58
CA GLY A 9 -37.86 -32.24 4.58
C GLY A 9 -38.48 -32.16 5.99
N PRO A 10 -37.94 -32.88 6.99
CA PRO A 10 -38.55 -33.03 8.33
C PRO A 10 -38.69 -31.72 9.13
N SER A 11 -38.21 -30.59 8.61
CA SER A 11 -38.27 -29.26 9.22
C SER A 11 -39.07 -28.23 8.42
N ASP A 12 -39.66 -28.58 7.28
CA ASP A 12 -40.41 -27.63 6.45
C ASP A 12 -41.80 -27.36 7.05
N THR A 13 -42.17 -26.08 7.14
CA THR A 13 -43.49 -25.70 7.68
C THR A 13 -44.54 -25.73 6.59
N VAL A 14 -45.66 -26.41 6.84
CA VAL A 14 -46.80 -26.45 5.92
C VAL A 14 -47.38 -25.04 5.80
N GLY A 15 -47.51 -24.60 4.55
CA GLY A 15 -48.04 -23.30 4.20
C GLY A 15 -46.98 -22.21 3.95
N LEU A 16 -47.45 -21.07 3.45
CA LEU A 16 -46.69 -19.89 3.07
C LEU A 16 -46.57 -18.95 4.27
N ARG A 17 -45.35 -18.60 4.66
CA ARG A 17 -45.12 -17.58 5.69
C ARG A 17 -44.95 -16.19 5.08
N ALA A 18 -45.37 -15.17 5.82
CA ALA A 18 -45.14 -13.77 5.44
C ALA A 18 -43.67 -13.52 5.12
N ASN A 19 -43.41 -12.80 4.03
CA ASN A 19 -42.07 -12.41 3.57
C ASN A 19 -41.11 -13.56 3.24
N ARG A 20 -41.62 -14.78 2.93
CA ARG A 20 -40.78 -15.90 2.45
C ARG A 20 -41.42 -16.61 1.27
N ALA A 21 -40.59 -16.96 0.27
CA ALA A 21 -41.01 -17.77 -0.85
C ALA A 21 -41.08 -19.26 -0.46
N CYS A 22 -42.05 -19.99 -1.01
CA CYS A 22 -42.18 -21.43 -0.80
C CYS A 22 -41.12 -22.22 -1.59
N ARG A 23 -40.88 -23.47 -1.19
CA ARG A 23 -39.85 -24.34 -1.77
C ARG A 23 -39.99 -24.50 -3.29
N ASN A 24 -41.21 -24.71 -3.77
CA ASN A 24 -41.51 -24.86 -5.20
C ASN A 24 -41.14 -23.60 -5.99
N CYS A 25 -41.40 -22.40 -5.45
CA CYS A 25 -41.08 -21.14 -6.11
C CYS A 25 -39.58 -20.82 -6.05
N VAL A 26 -38.91 -21.12 -4.93
CA VAL A 26 -37.45 -20.94 -4.78
C VAL A 26 -36.69 -21.81 -5.78
N GLN A 27 -37.03 -23.09 -5.90
CA GLN A 27 -36.31 -24.04 -6.74
C GLN A 27 -36.31 -23.64 -8.23
N ILE A 28 -37.37 -22.99 -8.70
CA ILE A 28 -37.53 -22.55 -10.09
C ILE A 28 -37.36 -21.03 -10.25
N LYS A 29 -36.87 -20.33 -9.22
CA LYS A 29 -36.64 -18.87 -9.19
C LYS A 29 -37.84 -18.03 -9.65
N ALA A 30 -39.05 -18.41 -9.23
CA ALA A 30 -40.28 -17.70 -9.59
C ALA A 30 -40.84 -16.85 -8.44
N LYS A 31 -41.57 -15.79 -8.78
CA LYS A 31 -42.25 -14.93 -7.80
C LYS A 31 -43.29 -15.73 -7.02
N CYS A 32 -43.23 -15.64 -5.69
CA CYS A 32 -44.13 -16.34 -4.78
C CYS A 32 -45.07 -15.34 -4.12
N VAL A 33 -46.33 -15.30 -4.55
CA VAL A 33 -47.35 -14.35 -4.07
C VAL A 33 -48.42 -15.11 -3.27
N PRO A 34 -48.83 -14.63 -2.07
CA PRO A 34 -49.91 -15.24 -1.31
C PRO A 34 -51.24 -15.20 -2.08
N PHE A 35 -51.99 -16.29 -2.07
CA PHE A 35 -53.34 -16.31 -2.64
C PHE A 35 -54.31 -15.63 -1.66
N GLN A 36 -55.01 -14.59 -2.12
CA GLN A 36 -55.98 -13.86 -1.29
C GLN A 36 -57.31 -14.63 -1.26
N GLY A 37 -57.75 -15.06 -0.06
CA GLY A 37 -59.08 -15.67 0.14
C GLY A 37 -59.10 -17.14 0.59
N SER A 38 -58.01 -17.71 1.11
CA SER A 38 -58.01 -19.07 1.69
C SER A 38 -57.50 -19.09 3.14
N ASP A 39 -58.15 -19.88 4.01
CA ASP A 39 -57.69 -20.15 5.39
C ASP A 39 -56.36 -20.92 5.45
N ILE A 40 -56.00 -21.55 4.33
CA ILE A 40 -54.76 -22.29 4.16
C ILE A 40 -53.73 -21.33 3.54
N SER A 41 -52.59 -21.14 4.19
CA SER A 41 -51.51 -20.29 3.71
C SER A 41 -50.86 -20.91 2.45
N ILE A 42 -51.39 -20.63 1.26
CA ILE A 42 -50.88 -21.13 -0.03
C ILE A 42 -50.51 -19.97 -0.96
N CYS A 43 -49.51 -20.15 -1.81
CA CYS A 43 -49.20 -19.17 -2.86
C CYS A 43 -50.05 -19.41 -4.12
N GLU A 44 -50.34 -18.36 -4.89
CA GLU A 44 -51.17 -18.43 -6.10
C GLU A 44 -50.71 -19.53 -7.08
N ARG A 45 -49.39 -19.70 -7.22
CA ARG A 45 -48.81 -20.71 -8.11
C ARG A 45 -49.06 -22.13 -7.63
N CYS A 46 -48.87 -22.39 -6.33
CA CYS A 46 -49.11 -23.71 -5.76
C CYS A 46 -50.61 -24.04 -5.77
N HIS A 47 -51.47 -23.05 -5.51
CA HIS A 47 -52.92 -23.19 -5.63
C HIS A 47 -53.33 -23.58 -7.05
N ARG A 48 -52.88 -22.82 -8.06
CA ARG A 48 -53.18 -23.10 -9.49
C ARG A 48 -52.69 -24.46 -9.96
N LEU A 49 -51.56 -24.93 -9.44
CA LEU A 49 -50.93 -26.19 -9.85
C LEU A 49 -51.36 -27.40 -8.99
N GLY A 50 -52.23 -27.20 -8.00
CA GLY A 50 -52.65 -28.25 -7.06
C GLY A 50 -51.49 -28.87 -6.27
N ARG A 51 -50.44 -28.10 -5.98
CA ARG A 51 -49.25 -28.58 -5.25
C ARG A 51 -49.24 -28.11 -3.81
N GLN A 52 -48.71 -28.96 -2.92
CA GLN A 52 -48.48 -28.57 -1.53
C GLN A 52 -47.47 -27.42 -1.46
N CYS A 53 -47.82 -26.38 -0.70
CA CYS A 53 -46.98 -25.21 -0.49
C CYS A 53 -46.28 -25.33 0.86
N THR A 54 -44.95 -25.48 0.84
CA THR A 54 -44.13 -25.58 2.06
C THR A 54 -43.09 -24.46 2.10
N THR A 55 -42.94 -23.83 3.26
CA THR A 55 -41.89 -22.82 3.48
C THR A 55 -40.70 -23.49 4.16
N PRO A 56 -39.48 -23.41 3.57
CA PRO A 56 -38.31 -24.04 4.17
C PRO A 56 -37.94 -23.41 5.52
N ALA A 57 -37.56 -24.27 6.48
CA ALA A 57 -37.07 -23.81 7.79
C ALA A 57 -35.81 -22.94 7.65
N ALA A 58 -35.69 -21.94 8.54
CA ALA A 58 -34.47 -21.16 8.63
C ALA A 58 -33.32 -22.05 9.10
N LEU A 59 -32.31 -22.26 8.27
CA LEU A 59 -31.04 -22.83 8.74
C LEU A 59 -30.34 -21.79 9.63
N PRO A 60 -29.96 -22.11 10.87
CA PRO A 60 -29.17 -21.20 11.68
C PRO A 60 -27.81 -20.99 11.01
N ARG A 61 -27.55 -19.76 10.55
CA ARG A 61 -26.19 -19.34 10.18
C ARG A 61 -25.31 -19.48 11.42
N LYS A 62 -24.27 -20.32 11.36
CA LYS A 62 -23.16 -20.30 12.33
C LYS A 62 -22.56 -18.89 12.33
N ARG A 63 -23.00 -18.05 13.27
CA ARG A 63 -22.35 -16.77 13.55
C ARG A 63 -21.09 -17.08 14.35
N GLY A 64 -19.96 -16.60 13.85
CA GLY A 64 -18.69 -16.59 14.56
C GLY A 64 -18.85 -15.96 15.93
N ARG A 65 -18.18 -16.59 16.90
CA ARG A 65 -18.21 -16.32 18.33
C ARG A 65 -17.58 -14.93 18.62
N ASN A 66 -18.33 -14.12 19.38
CA ASN A 66 -17.89 -13.04 20.28
C ASN A 66 -17.38 -11.69 19.70
N LYS A 67 -18.32 -10.74 19.50
CA LYS A 67 -18.08 -9.27 19.61
C LYS A 67 -19.10 -8.54 20.50
N SER A 68 -20.09 -9.24 21.06
CA SER A 68 -21.24 -8.63 21.77
C SER A 68 -21.00 -8.37 23.27
N THR A 69 -20.00 -9.00 23.90
CA THR A 69 -19.74 -8.82 25.35
C THR A 69 -19.02 -7.51 25.67
N ARG A 70 -18.15 -7.02 24.79
CA ARG A 70 -17.36 -5.78 25.03
C ARG A 70 -18.20 -4.50 24.92
N VAL A 71 -19.24 -4.50 24.09
CA VAL A 71 -20.16 -3.35 23.95
C VAL A 71 -21.04 -3.21 25.19
N ALA A 72 -21.58 -4.31 25.72
CA ALA A 72 -22.36 -4.30 26.95
C ALA A 72 -21.52 -3.88 28.18
N GLU A 73 -20.26 -4.34 28.28
CA GLU A 73 -19.34 -3.89 29.34
C GLU A 73 -18.94 -2.41 29.21
N LEU A 74 -18.87 -1.87 27.98
CA LEU A 74 -18.61 -0.45 27.73
C LEU A 74 -19.83 0.41 28.08
N GLU A 75 -21.03 -0.04 27.75
CA GLU A 75 -22.28 0.63 28.12
C GLU A 75 -22.47 0.66 29.65
N GLU A 76 -22.13 -0.42 30.36
CA GLU A 76 -22.17 -0.45 31.82
C GLU A 76 -21.12 0.50 32.44
N LYS A 77 -19.89 0.56 31.87
CA LYS A 77 -18.84 1.48 32.33
C LYS A 77 -19.17 2.95 32.09
N ILE A 78 -19.79 3.27 30.95
CA ILE A 78 -20.26 4.63 30.64
C ILE A 78 -21.34 5.05 31.64
N ASN A 79 -22.35 4.21 31.88
CA ASN A 79 -23.40 4.50 32.85
C ASN A 79 -22.87 4.68 34.28
N LYS A 80 -21.83 3.92 34.67
CA LYS A 80 -21.15 4.09 35.96
C LYS A 80 -20.41 5.43 36.07
N LEU A 81 -19.74 5.87 35.00
CA LEU A 81 -19.05 7.17 34.95
C LEU A 81 -20.02 8.35 34.95
N THR A 82 -21.15 8.25 34.24
CA THR A 82 -22.18 9.29 34.22
C THR A 82 -22.87 9.46 35.58
N ASN A 83 -23.08 8.35 36.30
CA ASN A 83 -23.64 8.39 37.66
C ASN A 83 -22.66 8.99 38.69
N LEU A 84 -21.35 8.82 38.51
CA LEU A 84 -20.33 9.44 39.38
C LEU A 84 -20.19 10.95 39.11
N LEU A 85 -20.31 11.39 37.86
CA LEU A 85 -20.28 12.81 37.50
C LEU A 85 -21.55 13.57 37.91
N SER A 86 -22.69 12.89 37.96
CA SER A 86 -23.97 13.49 38.38
C SER A 86 -24.09 13.58 39.90
N ALA A 87 -23.35 12.77 40.65
CA ALA A 87 -23.34 12.79 42.12
C ALA A 87 -22.44 13.91 42.70
N ASP A 88 -21.51 14.45 41.91
CA ASP A 88 -20.53 15.46 42.35
C ASP A 88 -21.02 16.92 42.18
N GLN A 89 -22.24 17.13 41.65
CA GLN A 89 -22.79 18.47 41.35
C GLN A 89 -23.81 19.00 42.38
N LEU A 90 -23.86 18.46 43.61
CA LEU A 90 -24.81 18.91 44.64
C LEU A 90 -24.24 19.80 45.75
N HIS A 91 -23.03 20.36 45.60
CA HIS A 91 -22.53 21.39 46.52
C HIS A 91 -21.86 22.54 45.77
N HIS A 92 -22.64 23.56 45.38
CA HIS A 92 -22.40 24.97 45.71
C HIS A 92 -23.46 25.89 45.06
N GLU A 93 -24.29 26.51 45.91
CA GLU A 93 -25.23 27.60 45.60
C GLU A 93 -24.56 28.99 45.65
N GLU A 94 -24.91 29.83 44.64
CA GLU A 94 -25.15 31.30 44.63
C GLU A 94 -24.05 32.37 44.91
N PRO A 95 -24.26 33.67 44.54
CA PRO A 95 -24.82 34.26 43.30
C PRO A 95 -24.04 35.50 42.77
N ASN A 96 -24.16 35.84 41.48
CA ASN A 96 -24.31 37.23 40.98
C ASN A 96 -24.43 37.31 39.44
N GLN A 97 -25.54 37.90 38.98
CA GLN A 97 -25.78 38.46 37.65
C GLN A 97 -25.55 40.00 37.69
N PRO A 98 -25.57 40.79 36.58
CA PRO A 98 -25.90 40.44 35.19
C PRO A 98 -24.89 40.95 34.12
N ASP A 99 -24.89 40.38 32.91
CA ASP A 99 -25.26 41.18 31.72
C ASP A 99 -25.50 40.36 30.43
N ALA A 100 -26.67 40.63 29.85
CA ALA A 100 -27.06 40.71 28.45
C ALA A 100 -26.66 39.65 27.37
N THR A 101 -27.72 39.08 26.78
CA THR A 101 -27.92 38.68 25.38
C THR A 101 -27.27 37.39 24.86
N ARG A 102 -28.10 36.40 24.46
CA ARG A 102 -28.35 36.05 23.03
C ARG A 102 -29.31 34.84 22.89
N ASN A 103 -30.18 34.97 21.90
CA ASN A 103 -31.29 34.09 21.50
C ASN A 103 -30.86 32.74 20.92
N ASP A 104 -31.72 31.74 21.15
CA ASP A 104 -31.80 30.40 20.57
C ASP A 104 -31.83 30.35 19.04
N GLN A 105 -31.16 29.36 18.44
CA GLN A 105 -31.65 28.65 17.25
C GLN A 105 -31.18 27.18 17.23
N SER A 106 -32.15 26.28 17.25
CA SER A 106 -32.04 24.85 16.98
C SER A 106 -32.26 24.52 15.49
N LEU A 107 -31.74 23.35 15.10
CA LEU A 107 -31.71 22.76 13.76
C LEU A 107 -33.10 22.58 13.10
N PRO A 108 -33.17 22.56 11.76
CA PRO A 108 -34.28 21.94 11.04
C PRO A 108 -33.86 20.68 10.25
N THR A 109 -34.73 19.67 10.29
CA THR A 109 -34.88 18.59 9.29
C THR A 109 -36.23 18.79 8.57
N PRO A 110 -36.43 18.23 7.35
CA PRO A 110 -37.37 18.73 6.33
C PRO A 110 -38.77 18.11 6.45
N PRO A 111 -39.73 18.58 5.61
CA PRO A 111 -40.26 17.61 4.64
C PRO A 111 -40.60 18.18 3.25
N LEU A 112 -40.66 17.23 2.32
CA LEU A 112 -41.12 17.29 0.93
C LEU A 112 -42.57 17.78 0.81
N SER A 113 -42.87 18.58 -0.20
CA SER A 113 -44.14 18.52 -0.94
C SER A 113 -44.02 19.14 -2.34
N ILE A 114 -44.43 18.34 -3.31
CA ILE A 114 -44.58 18.62 -4.73
C ILE A 114 -45.84 19.48 -4.92
N GLY A 115 -45.71 20.62 -5.61
CA GLY A 115 -46.83 21.45 -6.06
C GLY A 115 -46.54 21.98 -7.46
N LEU A 116 -47.24 21.43 -8.44
CA LEU A 116 -47.32 21.93 -9.81
C LEU A 116 -48.15 23.22 -9.84
N ASP A 117 -47.63 24.29 -10.43
CA ASP A 117 -48.38 25.11 -11.39
C ASP A 117 -47.47 26.11 -12.15
N PRO A 118 -47.79 26.45 -13.41
CA PRO A 118 -46.91 27.14 -14.34
C PRO A 118 -47.14 28.66 -14.36
N ARG A 119 -46.08 29.47 -14.28
CA ARG A 119 -46.19 30.91 -14.61
C ARG A 119 -44.93 31.44 -15.31
N PRO A 120 -45.06 32.33 -16.32
CA PRO A 120 -44.06 32.54 -17.36
C PRO A 120 -42.94 33.50 -16.92
N LEU A 121 -41.73 33.21 -17.42
CA LEU A 121 -40.54 34.03 -17.32
C LEU A 121 -40.68 35.35 -18.14
N PRO A 122 -40.26 36.51 -17.61
CA PRO A 122 -40.00 37.69 -18.43
C PRO A 122 -38.60 37.60 -19.08
N PRO A 123 -38.39 38.29 -20.22
CA PRO A 123 -37.24 38.08 -21.08
C PRO A 123 -35.93 38.67 -20.52
N ALA A 124 -34.83 38.03 -20.91
CA ALA A 124 -33.46 38.39 -20.56
C ALA A 124 -33.14 39.86 -20.91
N GLY A 125 -32.97 40.68 -19.88
CA GLY A 125 -32.32 41.98 -19.97
C GLY A 125 -30.83 41.83 -19.69
N ASN A 126 -30.01 42.35 -20.60
CA ASN A 126 -28.55 42.43 -20.51
C ASN A 126 -28.09 42.87 -19.11
N VAL A 127 -27.39 41.97 -18.41
CA VAL A 127 -26.60 42.34 -17.24
C VAL A 127 -25.21 42.67 -17.75
N ASP A 128 -24.89 43.96 -17.74
CA ASP A 128 -23.54 44.48 -17.94
C ASP A 128 -22.55 43.68 -17.08
N GLN A 129 -21.62 43.00 -17.75
CA GLN A 129 -20.43 42.43 -17.15
C GLN A 129 -19.56 43.57 -16.63
N ARG A 130 -19.83 43.97 -15.39
CA ARG A 130 -18.89 44.73 -14.58
C ARG A 130 -17.70 43.80 -14.28
N CYS A 131 -16.64 43.91 -15.08
CA CYS A 131 -15.35 43.29 -14.81
C CYS A 131 -14.96 43.58 -13.36
N LYS A 132 -14.91 42.54 -12.53
CA LYS A 132 -14.24 42.62 -11.22
C LYS A 132 -12.74 42.85 -11.49
N PRO A 133 -12.06 43.67 -10.69
CA PRO A 133 -10.62 43.83 -10.83
C PRO A 133 -9.96 42.47 -10.54
N GLY A 134 -9.23 41.95 -11.53
CA GLY A 134 -8.51 40.69 -11.42
C GLY A 134 -7.44 40.81 -10.34
N ILE A 135 -7.67 40.14 -9.20
CA ILE A 135 -6.55 39.66 -8.41
C ILE A 135 -5.81 38.71 -9.34
N ASP A 136 -4.52 38.94 -9.56
CA ASP A 136 -3.68 38.11 -10.41
C ASP A 136 -3.72 36.68 -9.86
N GLU A 137 -4.56 35.80 -10.43
CA GLU A 137 -4.86 34.46 -9.88
C GLU A 137 -3.58 33.64 -9.67
N ALA A 138 -2.58 33.85 -10.53
CA ALA A 138 -1.26 33.26 -10.41
C ALA A 138 -0.49 33.75 -9.17
N ALA A 139 -0.58 35.04 -8.84
CA ALA A 139 0.06 35.60 -7.65
C ALA A 139 -0.64 35.15 -6.37
N ALA A 140 -1.97 35.06 -6.38
CA ALA A 140 -2.75 34.52 -5.27
C ALA A 140 -2.44 33.03 -5.03
N LEU A 141 -2.36 32.24 -6.11
CA LEU A 141 -1.94 30.84 -6.06
C LEU A 141 -0.53 30.68 -5.48
N GLN A 142 0.41 31.52 -5.88
CA GLN A 142 1.78 31.46 -5.40
C GLN A 142 1.91 31.88 -3.92
N ALA A 143 1.13 32.88 -3.49
CA ALA A 143 1.05 33.27 -2.08
C ALA A 143 0.44 32.17 -1.20
N ASP A 144 -0.60 31.51 -1.70
CA ASP A 144 -1.26 30.39 -1.02
C ASP A 144 -0.33 29.18 -0.88
N ILE A 145 0.39 28.79 -1.94
CA ILE A 145 1.42 27.74 -1.88
C ILE A 145 2.54 28.11 -0.90
N LYS A 146 2.96 29.38 -0.89
CA LYS A 146 3.95 29.86 0.09
C LYS A 146 3.43 29.79 1.54
N SER A 147 2.12 29.90 1.75
CA SER A 147 1.52 29.78 3.09
C SER A 147 1.54 28.35 3.64
N ILE A 148 1.54 27.35 2.75
CA ILE A 148 1.62 25.92 3.08
C ILE A 148 3.08 25.53 3.37
N PHE A 149 4.01 25.95 2.50
CA PHE A 149 5.44 25.67 2.62
C PHE A 149 6.16 26.78 3.40
N ARG A 150 6.08 26.71 4.73
CA ARG A 150 6.59 27.72 5.67
C ARG A 150 8.08 27.54 5.97
N THR A 151 8.62 26.34 5.83
CA THR A 151 10.05 26.09 5.97
C THR A 151 10.80 26.77 4.82
N GLU A 152 11.37 27.93 5.14
CA GLU A 152 12.22 28.69 4.22
C GLU A 152 13.66 28.17 4.30
N LEU A 153 14.14 27.69 3.16
CA LEU A 153 15.55 27.34 2.95
C LEU A 153 16.21 28.45 2.15
N PRO A 154 17.50 28.78 2.42
CA PRO A 154 18.22 29.73 1.59
C PRO A 154 18.16 29.28 0.11
N PRO A 155 17.90 30.17 -0.86
CA PRO A 155 17.74 29.78 -2.27
C PRO A 155 18.90 28.96 -2.84
N VAL A 156 20.12 29.27 -2.38
CA VAL A 156 21.34 28.53 -2.75
C VAL A 156 21.31 27.09 -2.22
N VAL A 157 20.78 26.87 -1.03
CA VAL A 157 20.63 25.53 -0.43
C VAL A 157 19.56 24.75 -1.17
N GLU A 158 18.42 25.37 -1.50
CA GLU A 158 17.37 24.70 -2.28
C GLU A 158 17.87 24.27 -3.67
N GLU A 159 18.57 25.16 -4.38
CA GLU A 159 19.12 24.87 -5.69
C GLU A 159 20.17 23.75 -5.64
N ARG A 160 21.03 23.76 -4.62
CA ARG A 160 21.96 22.66 -4.37
C ARG A 160 21.23 21.35 -4.11
N LEU A 161 20.28 21.31 -3.18
CA LEU A 161 19.53 20.08 -2.84
C LEU A 161 18.74 19.54 -4.04
N PHE A 162 18.12 20.42 -4.83
CA PHE A 162 17.42 20.03 -6.04
C PHE A 162 18.38 19.49 -7.12
N SER A 163 19.55 20.12 -7.27
CA SER A 163 20.61 19.62 -8.15
C SER A 163 21.14 18.26 -7.68
N ASP A 164 21.36 18.08 -6.38
CA ASP A 164 21.79 16.83 -5.78
C ASP A 164 20.74 15.74 -6.03
N PHE A 165 19.44 16.02 -5.84
CA PHE A 165 18.36 15.09 -6.20
C PHE A 165 18.46 14.66 -7.67
N ARG A 166 18.59 15.64 -8.58
CA ARG A 166 18.64 15.38 -10.01
C ARG A 166 19.84 14.52 -10.43
N THR A 167 21.00 14.71 -9.81
CA THR A 167 22.24 14.03 -10.24
C THR A 167 22.50 12.73 -9.50
N THR A 168 22.10 12.58 -8.23
CA THR A 168 22.43 11.40 -7.41
C THR A 168 21.24 10.52 -7.08
N PHE A 169 20.04 11.08 -6.93
CA PHE A 169 18.83 10.33 -6.55
C PHE A 169 18.04 9.83 -7.76
N ASN A 170 17.84 10.68 -8.77
CA ASN A 170 16.94 10.39 -9.91
C ASN A 170 17.32 9.11 -10.67
N GLN A 171 18.61 8.77 -10.73
CA GLN A 171 19.11 7.55 -11.38
C GLN A 171 18.53 6.25 -10.82
N TYR A 172 18.07 6.23 -9.56
CA TYR A 172 17.48 5.04 -8.93
C TYR A 172 15.96 4.99 -9.04
N PHE A 173 15.33 5.99 -9.65
CA PHE A 173 13.88 6.07 -9.80
C PHE A 173 13.48 6.64 -11.17
N PRO A 174 13.43 5.79 -12.22
CA PRO A 174 13.30 6.23 -13.60
C PRO A 174 11.86 6.61 -14.02
N TYR A 175 10.93 6.73 -13.08
CA TYR A 175 9.51 6.98 -13.34
C TYR A 175 9.12 8.47 -13.18
N VAL A 176 10.00 9.28 -12.61
CA VAL A 176 9.86 10.74 -12.55
C VAL A 176 11.22 11.35 -12.90
N VAL A 177 11.39 11.70 -14.17
CA VAL A 177 12.65 12.27 -14.68
C VAL A 177 12.61 13.79 -14.57
N ILE A 178 13.64 14.36 -13.95
CA ILE A 178 13.84 15.81 -13.94
C ILE A 178 14.77 16.17 -15.10
N PRO A 179 14.32 16.96 -16.09
CA PRO A 179 15.16 17.26 -17.25
C PRO A 179 16.45 18.00 -16.84
N PRO A 180 17.63 17.62 -17.38
CA PRO A 180 18.90 18.26 -17.05
C PRO A 180 18.94 19.74 -17.45
N GLN A 181 18.19 20.12 -18.50
CA GLN A 181 18.06 21.49 -18.99
C GLN A 181 17.06 22.35 -18.19
N ALA A 182 16.21 21.74 -17.35
CA ALA A 182 15.23 22.49 -16.59
C ALA A 182 15.92 23.30 -15.49
N THR A 183 15.52 24.58 -15.36
CA THR A 183 16.03 25.44 -14.29
C THR A 183 15.26 25.21 -13.00
N THR A 184 15.94 25.32 -11.86
CA THR A 184 15.34 25.24 -10.52
C THR A 184 14.16 26.21 -10.38
N ALA A 185 14.29 27.42 -10.91
CA ALA A 185 13.24 28.44 -10.87
C ALA A 185 12.00 28.04 -11.70
N ALA A 186 12.19 27.44 -12.88
CA ALA A 186 11.09 26.96 -13.71
C ALA A 186 10.32 25.84 -13.01
N ILE A 187 11.02 24.81 -12.52
CA ILE A 187 10.38 23.68 -11.83
C ILE A 187 9.68 24.14 -10.54
N ARG A 188 10.29 25.03 -9.75
CA ARG A 188 9.65 25.61 -8.55
C ARG A 188 8.33 26.33 -8.88
N LYS A 189 8.25 26.97 -10.05
CA LYS A 189 7.06 27.71 -10.48
C LYS A 189 6.00 26.78 -11.08
N GLU A 190 6.41 25.84 -11.95
CA GLU A 190 5.51 24.98 -12.72
C GLU A 190 5.04 23.75 -11.94
N LYS A 191 5.93 23.16 -11.13
CA LYS A 191 5.71 21.93 -10.37
C LYS A 191 6.18 22.11 -8.91
N PRO A 192 5.53 23.02 -8.15
CA PRO A 192 5.96 23.39 -6.80
C PRO A 192 5.92 22.23 -5.81
N PHE A 193 4.96 21.29 -5.93
CA PHE A 193 4.88 20.15 -5.03
C PHE A 193 6.03 19.17 -5.28
N LEU A 194 6.24 18.75 -6.53
CA LEU A 194 7.35 17.91 -6.95
C LEU A 194 8.70 18.51 -6.57
N PHE A 195 8.89 19.82 -6.81
CA PHE A 195 10.09 20.54 -6.42
C PHE A 195 10.38 20.36 -4.91
N ARG A 196 9.39 20.62 -4.06
CA ARG A 196 9.53 20.49 -2.61
C ARG A 196 9.75 19.04 -2.19
N THR A 197 9.13 18.06 -2.85
CA THR A 197 9.40 16.64 -2.58
C THR A 197 10.84 16.24 -2.93
N CYS A 198 11.35 16.68 -4.08
CA CYS A 198 12.76 16.45 -4.46
C CYS A 198 13.73 17.04 -3.42
N VAL A 199 13.47 18.29 -2.99
CA VAL A 199 14.26 18.93 -1.93
C VAL A 199 14.18 18.15 -0.63
N SER A 200 13.00 17.67 -0.22
CA SER A 200 12.82 16.86 1.00
C SER A 200 13.63 15.56 0.96
N ALA A 201 13.63 14.86 -0.17
CA ALA A 201 14.39 13.61 -0.33
C ALA A 201 15.91 13.88 -0.27
N ALA A 202 16.39 14.93 -0.95
CA ALA A 202 17.80 15.31 -0.92
C ALA A 202 18.25 15.94 0.40
N CYS A 203 17.34 16.46 1.23
CA CYS A 203 17.62 17.03 2.55
C CYS A 203 17.89 15.93 3.62
N HIS A 204 18.25 14.71 3.22
CA HIS A 204 18.47 13.58 4.13
C HIS A 204 19.60 13.78 5.16
N THR A 205 20.46 14.79 4.94
CA THR A 205 21.54 15.19 5.87
C THR A 205 21.05 16.05 7.03
N ASP A 206 19.85 16.63 6.94
CA ASP A 206 19.23 17.42 8.00
C ASP A 206 17.83 16.85 8.34
N PRO A 207 17.74 15.96 9.34
CA PRO A 207 16.49 15.27 9.67
C PRO A 207 15.42 16.21 10.23
N VAL A 208 15.79 17.34 10.83
CA VAL A 208 14.84 18.30 11.40
C VAL A 208 14.12 19.02 10.27
N ILE A 209 14.89 19.58 9.33
CA ILE A 209 14.33 20.24 8.15
C ILE A 209 13.56 19.23 7.30
N GLN A 210 14.11 18.04 7.09
CA GLN A 210 13.45 16.98 6.31
C GLN A 210 12.07 16.64 6.89
N LYS A 211 11.96 16.48 8.22
CA LYS A 211 10.68 16.24 8.90
C LYS A 211 9.70 17.39 8.71
N GLN A 212 10.14 18.63 8.92
CA GLN A 212 9.28 19.81 8.73
C GLN A 212 8.73 19.85 7.30
N VAL A 213 9.59 19.75 6.28
CA VAL A 213 9.16 19.76 4.88
C VAL A 213 8.21 18.60 4.57
N ALA A 214 8.43 17.41 5.15
CA ALA A 214 7.52 16.27 4.98
C ALA A 214 6.12 16.53 5.56
N GLU A 215 6.02 17.16 6.73
CA GLU A 215 4.75 17.57 7.32
C GLU A 215 4.02 18.61 6.46
N GLU A 216 4.78 19.52 5.82
CA GLU A 216 4.22 20.49 4.86
C GLU A 216 3.73 19.82 3.58
N LEU A 217 4.45 18.82 3.05
CA LEU A 217 4.00 18.02 1.91
C LEU A 217 2.69 17.29 2.22
N LEU A 218 2.56 16.70 3.41
CA LEU A 218 1.32 16.06 3.84
C LEU A 218 0.16 17.07 3.99
N ARG A 219 0.44 18.26 4.52
CA ARG A 219 -0.54 19.35 4.57
C ARG A 219 -0.97 19.79 3.17
N TYR A 220 -0.03 19.91 2.24
CA TYR A 220 -0.31 20.22 0.85
C TYR A 220 -1.25 19.19 0.23
N ILE A 221 -0.98 17.90 0.42
CA ILE A 221 -1.86 16.82 -0.03
C ILE A 221 -3.27 16.97 0.59
N GLY A 222 -3.36 17.16 1.90
CA GLY A 222 -4.66 17.33 2.57
C GLY A 222 -5.46 18.53 2.05
N GLU A 223 -4.83 19.68 1.88
CA GLU A 223 -5.52 20.89 1.48
C GLU A 223 -5.82 20.95 -0.03
N ARG A 224 -4.82 20.71 -0.87
CA ARG A 224 -4.91 20.93 -2.31
C ARG A 224 -5.56 19.74 -3.01
N MET A 225 -5.09 18.53 -2.70
CA MET A 225 -5.64 17.32 -3.33
C MET A 225 -6.99 16.92 -2.71
N LEU A 226 -7.13 16.87 -1.38
CA LEU A 226 -8.36 16.33 -0.76
C LEU A 226 -9.46 17.38 -0.57
N ILE A 227 -9.13 18.56 -0.04
CA ILE A 227 -10.15 19.59 0.25
C ILE A 227 -10.53 20.36 -1.02
N ARG A 228 -9.55 20.82 -1.79
CA ARG A 228 -9.78 21.61 -3.01
C ARG A 228 -9.99 20.76 -4.27
N SER A 229 -9.81 19.44 -4.19
CA SER A 229 -9.96 18.50 -5.31
C SER A 229 -9.07 18.86 -6.52
N GLU A 230 -7.88 19.41 -6.26
CA GLU A 230 -6.95 19.75 -7.33
C GLU A 230 -6.31 18.51 -7.90
N LYS A 231 -6.20 18.49 -9.23
CA LYS A 231 -5.69 17.36 -10.01
C LYS A 231 -4.56 17.86 -10.87
N SER A 232 -3.36 17.33 -10.64
CA SER A 232 -2.20 17.73 -11.41
C SER A 232 -1.18 16.61 -11.49
N LEU A 233 -0.47 16.57 -12.62
CA LEU A 233 0.68 15.69 -12.78
C LEU A 233 1.80 16.02 -11.77
N ASP A 234 1.89 17.28 -11.33
CA ASP A 234 2.79 17.72 -10.25
C ASP A 234 2.54 16.92 -8.95
N ILE A 235 1.28 16.82 -8.52
CA ILE A 235 0.91 16.04 -7.31
C ILE A 235 1.21 14.55 -7.50
N LEU A 236 0.88 13.97 -8.65
CA LEU A 236 1.16 12.56 -8.92
C LEU A 236 2.66 12.26 -8.90
N GLN A 237 3.46 13.03 -9.63
CA GLN A 237 4.91 12.87 -9.68
C GLN A 237 5.55 13.09 -8.30
N GLY A 238 5.10 14.12 -7.56
CA GLY A 238 5.56 14.36 -6.20
C GLY A 238 5.20 13.22 -5.24
N LEU A 239 4.00 12.64 -5.33
CA LEU A 239 3.61 11.48 -4.51
C LEU A 239 4.51 10.28 -4.80
N LEU A 240 4.80 10.00 -6.08
CA LEU A 240 5.71 8.92 -6.47
C LEU A 240 7.13 9.12 -5.91
N VAL A 241 7.68 10.34 -5.99
CA VAL A 241 8.96 10.68 -5.37
C VAL A 241 8.89 10.52 -3.84
N PHE A 242 7.82 10.97 -3.19
CA PHE A 242 7.66 10.88 -1.75
C PHE A 242 7.63 9.43 -1.25
N ILE A 243 6.92 8.56 -1.98
CA ILE A 243 6.87 7.10 -1.76
C ILE A 243 8.24 6.45 -2.02
N SER A 244 8.98 6.93 -3.02
CA SER A 244 10.27 6.34 -3.42
C SER A 244 11.34 6.44 -2.34
N TRP A 245 11.33 7.49 -1.51
CA TRP A 245 12.28 7.67 -0.39
C TRP A 245 11.60 7.58 0.98
N TYR A 246 10.56 6.76 1.07
CA TYR A 246 9.74 6.63 2.27
C TYR A 246 10.50 6.23 3.54
N GLN A 247 11.67 5.58 3.43
CA GLN A 247 12.53 5.26 4.57
C GLN A 247 12.87 6.46 5.46
N TYR A 248 12.91 7.68 4.89
CA TYR A 248 13.22 8.88 5.64
C TYR A 248 12.04 9.40 6.47
N TYR A 249 10.82 9.07 6.05
CA TYR A 249 9.57 9.56 6.63
C TYR A 249 8.91 8.53 7.55
N ASN A 250 9.23 7.25 7.37
CA ASN A 250 8.58 6.13 8.06
C ASN A 250 8.67 6.18 9.59
N ASN A 251 9.69 6.83 10.16
CA ASN A 251 9.84 6.92 11.62
C ASN A 251 8.82 7.84 12.31
N TYR A 252 8.18 8.74 11.56
CA TYR A 252 7.20 9.69 12.12
C TYR A 252 5.89 9.74 11.35
N ASN A 253 5.82 9.04 10.22
CA ASN A 253 4.61 8.89 9.44
C ASN A 253 4.48 7.44 8.99
N HIS A 254 3.39 6.77 9.38
CA HIS A 254 3.08 5.39 9.01
C HIS A 254 1.88 5.32 8.05
N GLN A 255 1.95 6.03 6.92
CA GLN A 255 0.87 6.18 5.94
C GLN A 255 1.26 5.77 4.51
N LEU A 256 2.29 4.93 4.31
CA LEU A 256 2.75 4.50 2.99
C LEU A 256 1.62 4.03 2.08
N MET A 257 0.74 3.13 2.56
CA MET A 257 -0.39 2.63 1.76
C MET A 257 -1.39 3.72 1.43
N ASN A 258 -1.66 4.65 2.36
CA ASN A 258 -2.54 5.78 2.10
C ASN A 258 -1.97 6.66 0.99
N LEU A 259 -0.67 6.99 1.05
CA LEU A 259 0.01 7.77 0.01
C LEU A 259 -0.04 7.06 -1.35
N LEU A 260 0.16 5.74 -1.36
CA LEU A 260 0.07 4.92 -2.57
C LEU A 260 -1.36 4.91 -3.16
N HIS A 261 -2.40 4.81 -2.32
CA HIS A 261 -3.79 4.89 -2.76
C HIS A 261 -4.17 6.29 -3.23
N LEU A 262 -3.63 7.34 -2.63
CA LEU A 262 -3.79 8.71 -3.10
C LEU A 262 -3.14 8.91 -4.47
N ALA A 263 -1.93 8.36 -4.69
CA ALA A 263 -1.31 8.37 -6.01
C ALA A 263 -2.19 7.62 -7.05
N SER A 264 -2.78 6.50 -6.64
CA SER A 264 -3.74 5.76 -7.48
C SER A 264 -4.98 6.57 -7.83
N ALA A 265 -5.58 7.24 -6.84
CA ALA A 265 -6.75 8.10 -7.06
C ALA A 265 -6.40 9.27 -8.00
N MET A 266 -5.25 9.91 -7.81
CA MET A 266 -4.77 10.99 -8.67
C MET A 266 -4.57 10.53 -10.12
N ALA A 267 -3.99 9.36 -10.35
CA ALA A 267 -3.81 8.82 -11.70
C ALA A 267 -5.14 8.51 -12.40
N ILE A 268 -6.15 8.06 -11.64
CA ILE A 268 -7.52 7.83 -12.13
C ILE A 268 -8.20 9.16 -12.45
N ASP A 269 -8.08 10.15 -11.56
CA ASP A 269 -8.67 11.48 -11.72
C ASP A 269 -8.08 12.23 -12.93
N LEU A 270 -6.80 12.02 -13.22
CA LEU A 270 -6.14 12.52 -14.42
C LEU A 270 -6.51 11.72 -15.69
N GLY A 271 -7.19 10.58 -15.55
CA GLY A 271 -7.58 9.71 -16.67
C GLY A 271 -6.41 8.93 -17.29
N LEU A 272 -5.27 8.84 -16.60
CA LEU A 272 -4.06 8.21 -17.15
C LEU A 272 -4.19 6.69 -17.27
N ASN A 273 -4.98 6.08 -16.40
CA ASN A 273 -5.17 4.62 -16.35
C ASN A 273 -6.07 4.06 -17.47
N ARG A 274 -6.50 4.89 -18.42
CA ARG A 274 -7.34 4.49 -19.56
C ARG A 274 -6.72 4.94 -20.87
N PRO A 275 -6.91 4.16 -21.95
CA PRO A 275 -6.47 4.59 -23.28
C PRO A 275 -7.29 5.80 -23.74
N THR A 276 -6.65 6.76 -24.39
CA THR A 276 -7.33 7.89 -25.01
C THR A 276 -8.16 7.36 -26.19
N TYR A 277 -9.49 7.48 -26.11
CA TYR A 277 -10.35 7.04 -27.20
C TYR A 277 -10.24 8.02 -28.37
N SER A 278 -9.69 7.57 -29.50
CA SER A 278 -9.54 8.36 -30.74
C SER A 278 -10.48 7.95 -31.87
N GLY A 279 -11.44 7.06 -31.59
CA GLY A 279 -12.38 6.58 -32.60
C GLY A 279 -13.43 7.63 -33.01
N PRO A 280 -14.06 7.48 -34.19
CA PRO A 280 -15.01 8.45 -34.72
C PRO A 280 -16.35 8.52 -33.95
N TRP A 281 -16.64 7.57 -33.07
CA TRP A 281 -17.91 7.51 -32.32
C TRP A 281 -17.63 7.39 -30.82
N PRO A 282 -18.17 8.26 -29.94
CA PRO A 282 -18.00 8.06 -28.51
C PRO A 282 -18.55 6.69 -28.07
N PRO A 283 -17.94 6.02 -27.09
CA PRO A 283 -18.46 4.76 -26.56
C PRO A 283 -19.94 4.92 -26.17
N ILE A 284 -20.77 3.97 -26.60
CA ILE A 284 -22.23 4.02 -26.42
C ILE A 284 -22.63 3.89 -24.94
N GLY A 285 -21.71 3.51 -24.05
CA GLY A 285 -21.93 3.32 -22.62
C GLY A 285 -21.75 4.59 -21.77
N MET A 286 -22.39 4.59 -20.60
CA MET A 286 -22.37 5.64 -19.55
C MET A 286 -20.98 6.07 -19.03
N VAL A 287 -19.90 5.42 -19.46
CA VAL A 287 -18.61 5.40 -18.75
C VAL A 287 -17.82 6.70 -18.90
N ILE A 288 -18.00 7.46 -19.98
CA ILE A 288 -17.27 8.73 -20.17
C ILE A 288 -18.00 9.89 -19.49
N ASP A 289 -19.31 10.02 -19.68
CA ASP A 289 -20.10 11.14 -19.13
C ASP A 289 -20.24 11.10 -17.61
N THR A 290 -20.36 9.92 -16.99
CA THR A 290 -20.40 9.83 -15.50
C THR A 290 -19.03 10.00 -14.86
N SER A 291 -17.94 9.56 -15.51
CA SER A 291 -16.58 9.81 -15.00
C SER A 291 -16.29 11.31 -14.95
N GLN A 292 -16.72 12.07 -15.96
CA GLN A 292 -16.58 13.53 -15.94
C GLN A 292 -17.47 14.21 -14.89
N LEU A 293 -18.63 13.63 -14.58
CA LEU A 293 -19.53 14.12 -13.55
C LEU A 293 -18.96 13.93 -12.13
N ILE A 294 -18.24 12.82 -11.90
CA ILE A 294 -17.69 12.43 -10.58
C ILE A 294 -16.27 12.96 -10.39
N HIS A 295 -15.42 12.82 -11.41
CA HIS A 295 -14.00 13.16 -11.37
C HIS A 295 -13.69 14.50 -12.07
N GLY A 296 -14.70 15.23 -12.58
CA GLY A 296 -14.49 16.46 -13.34
C GLY A 296 -13.95 16.19 -14.75
N LYS A 297 -13.82 17.26 -15.56
CA LYS A 297 -13.24 17.14 -16.91
C LYS A 297 -11.75 16.77 -16.80
N PRO A 298 -11.27 15.74 -17.53
CA PRO A 298 -9.84 15.45 -17.57
C PRO A 298 -9.09 16.66 -18.16
N LEU A 299 -7.96 17.02 -17.55
CA LEU A 299 -7.18 18.21 -17.91
C LEU A 299 -6.56 18.13 -19.32
N SER A 300 -6.40 16.92 -19.87
CA SER A 300 -5.72 16.70 -21.15
C SER A 300 -6.52 15.76 -22.08
N PRO A 301 -7.43 16.27 -22.93
CA PRO A 301 -8.06 15.49 -23.99
C PRO A 301 -7.12 15.17 -25.18
N GLY A 302 -5.79 15.19 -24.96
CA GLY A 302 -4.76 15.09 -25.99
C GLY A 302 -3.99 13.78 -26.00
N VAL A 303 -2.92 13.73 -26.80
CA VAL A 303 -1.93 12.65 -26.78
C VAL A 303 -1.24 12.66 -25.42
N GLN A 304 -1.28 11.53 -24.70
CA GLN A 304 -0.55 11.41 -23.43
C GLN A 304 0.93 11.74 -23.65
N THR A 305 1.52 12.45 -22.71
CA THR A 305 2.94 12.81 -22.68
C THR A 305 3.78 11.64 -22.17
N SER A 306 5.08 11.64 -22.46
CA SER A 306 6.00 10.63 -21.93
C SER A 306 6.08 10.68 -20.40
N ASP A 307 5.99 11.87 -19.80
CA ASP A 307 5.94 12.07 -18.35
C ASP A 307 4.71 11.41 -17.68
N GLU A 308 3.54 11.52 -18.32
CA GLU A 308 2.32 10.85 -17.86
C GLU A 308 2.47 9.32 -17.93
N ARG A 309 3.07 8.79 -19.00
CA ARG A 309 3.34 7.35 -19.13
C ARG A 309 4.31 6.86 -18.07
N ARG A 310 5.43 7.57 -17.85
CA ARG A 310 6.41 7.24 -16.80
C ARG A 310 5.76 7.20 -15.42
N ALA A 311 4.96 8.22 -15.08
CA ALA A 311 4.27 8.29 -13.81
C ALA A 311 3.28 7.13 -13.62
N LEU A 312 2.48 6.80 -14.64
CA LEU A 312 1.56 5.67 -14.60
C LEU A 312 2.30 4.32 -14.42
N LEU A 313 3.38 4.12 -15.16
CA LEU A 313 4.22 2.92 -15.07
C LEU A 313 4.90 2.81 -13.68
N GLY A 314 5.34 3.93 -13.11
CA GLY A 314 5.90 3.99 -11.75
C GLY A 314 4.87 3.67 -10.67
N LEU A 315 3.64 4.14 -10.84
CA LEU A 315 2.54 3.79 -9.95
C LEU A 315 2.25 2.29 -10.01
N TYR A 316 2.11 1.71 -11.21
CA TYR A 316 1.94 0.26 -11.38
C TYR A 316 3.08 -0.50 -10.68
N PHE A 317 4.33 -0.09 -10.94
CA PHE A 317 5.52 -0.69 -10.35
C PHE A 317 5.46 -0.70 -8.82
N PHE A 318 5.18 0.43 -8.18
CA PHE A 318 5.06 0.48 -6.72
C PHE A 318 3.90 -0.36 -6.19
N GLN A 319 2.73 -0.25 -6.81
CA GLN A 319 1.55 -0.98 -6.35
C GLN A 319 1.76 -2.49 -6.38
N ALA A 320 2.24 -3.02 -7.49
CA ALA A 320 2.47 -4.46 -7.62
C ALA A 320 3.60 -4.95 -6.69
N ARG A 321 4.68 -4.17 -6.50
CA ARG A 321 5.79 -4.55 -5.61
C ARG A 321 5.42 -4.49 -4.14
N LEU A 322 4.75 -3.41 -3.71
CA LEU A 322 4.35 -3.26 -2.31
C LEU A 322 3.20 -4.21 -1.95
N SER A 323 2.27 -4.50 -2.86
CA SER A 323 1.21 -5.50 -2.62
C SER A 323 1.80 -6.88 -2.34
N ALA A 324 2.83 -7.29 -3.10
CA ALA A 324 3.53 -8.55 -2.86
C ALA A 324 4.15 -8.62 -1.44
N CYS A 325 4.69 -7.50 -0.94
CA CYS A 325 5.31 -7.46 0.39
C CYS A 325 4.30 -7.45 1.55
N PHE A 326 3.15 -6.77 1.38
CA PHE A 326 2.20 -6.54 2.48
C PHE A 326 0.95 -7.41 2.42
N SER A 327 0.85 -8.34 1.45
CA SER A 327 -0.29 -9.27 1.31
C SER A 327 -1.66 -8.57 1.30
N THR A 328 -1.71 -7.30 0.91
CA THR A 328 -2.89 -6.45 1.04
C THR A 328 -3.19 -5.72 -0.26
N VAL A 329 -4.50 -5.65 -0.54
CA VAL A 329 -5.23 -4.77 -1.47
C VAL A 329 -5.29 -5.16 -2.95
N ASP A 330 -6.46 -4.90 -3.55
CA ASP A 330 -6.70 -4.84 -4.99
C ASP A 330 -5.92 -3.65 -5.59
N PHE A 331 -4.93 -3.94 -6.43
CA PHE A 331 -4.12 -2.93 -7.13
C PHE A 331 -4.44 -2.90 -8.63
N MET A 332 -3.85 -1.94 -9.35
CA MET A 332 -4.02 -1.83 -10.80
C MET A 332 -3.51 -3.09 -11.50
N GLN A 333 -4.43 -3.85 -12.11
CA GLN A 333 -4.09 -5.04 -12.90
C GLN A 333 -3.40 -4.66 -14.20
N TRP A 334 -2.56 -5.56 -14.69
CA TRP A 334 -1.97 -5.41 -16.02
C TRP A 334 -3.05 -5.22 -17.11
N SER A 335 -2.86 -4.21 -17.96
CA SER A 335 -3.79 -3.89 -19.05
C SER A 335 -3.04 -3.67 -20.36
N GLN A 336 -3.75 -3.79 -21.48
CA GLN A 336 -3.17 -3.48 -22.80
C GLN A 336 -2.67 -2.04 -22.87
N HIS A 337 -3.36 -1.11 -22.22
CA HIS A 337 -2.94 0.28 -22.14
C HIS A 337 -1.54 0.45 -21.49
N LEU A 338 -1.23 -0.32 -20.43
CA LEU A 338 0.12 -0.30 -19.84
C LEU A 338 1.19 -0.84 -20.81
N GLU A 339 0.88 -1.87 -21.60
CA GLU A 339 1.78 -2.35 -22.66
C GLU A 339 1.99 -1.30 -23.76
N ASP A 340 0.92 -0.60 -24.15
CA ASP A 340 0.97 0.48 -25.13
C ASP A 340 1.81 1.66 -24.58
N CYS A 341 1.71 1.95 -23.27
CA CYS A 341 2.57 2.91 -22.59
C CYS A 341 4.04 2.48 -22.62
N CYS A 342 4.36 1.22 -22.32
CA CYS A 342 5.73 0.69 -22.41
C CYS A 342 6.28 0.81 -23.83
N THR A 343 5.49 0.43 -24.84
CA THR A 343 5.89 0.48 -26.26
C THR A 343 6.09 1.92 -26.74
N SER A 344 5.20 2.83 -26.36
CA SER A 344 5.31 4.26 -26.67
C SER A 344 6.52 4.90 -25.99
N LEU A 345 6.83 4.49 -24.76
CA LEU A 345 7.97 5.01 -24.02
C LEU A 345 9.29 4.51 -24.61
N LEU A 346 9.39 3.23 -24.99
CA LEU A 346 10.57 2.70 -25.68
C LEU A 346 10.77 3.26 -27.09
N SER A 347 9.69 3.57 -27.81
CA SER A 347 9.79 4.19 -29.14
C SER A 347 10.19 5.65 -29.09
N SER A 348 9.73 6.39 -28.08
CA SER A 348 10.13 7.79 -27.86
C SER A 348 11.55 7.89 -27.29
N CYS A 349 11.88 7.02 -26.33
CA CYS A 349 13.19 6.88 -25.69
C CYS A 349 13.86 8.23 -25.38
N GLU A 350 13.12 9.14 -24.73
CA GLU A 350 13.62 10.50 -24.47
C GLU A 350 14.80 10.49 -23.50
N TYR A 351 14.83 9.51 -22.58
CA TYR A 351 15.92 9.32 -21.63
C TYR A 351 16.41 7.87 -21.63
N PRO A 352 17.71 7.62 -21.38
CA PRO A 352 18.23 6.25 -21.23
C PRO A 352 17.54 5.45 -20.12
N SER A 353 17.06 6.14 -19.07
CA SER A 353 16.30 5.57 -17.95
C SER A 353 14.93 5.02 -18.37
N ASP A 354 14.40 5.41 -19.53
CA ASP A 354 13.13 4.89 -20.05
C ASP A 354 13.21 3.37 -20.29
N VAL A 355 14.37 2.89 -20.75
CA VAL A 355 14.62 1.47 -20.95
C VAL A 355 14.57 0.74 -19.61
N GLU A 356 15.22 1.29 -18.58
CA GLU A 356 15.22 0.73 -17.22
C GLU A 356 13.81 0.66 -16.63
N ALA A 357 13.05 1.75 -16.71
CA ALA A 357 11.67 1.81 -16.23
C ALA A 357 10.81 0.70 -16.86
N VAL A 358 10.93 0.50 -18.17
CA VAL A 358 10.14 -0.52 -18.88
C VAL A 358 10.59 -1.94 -18.52
N GLN A 359 11.89 -2.20 -18.38
CA GLN A 359 12.36 -3.52 -17.95
C GLN A 359 11.94 -3.83 -16.51
N GLY A 360 12.00 -2.84 -15.61
CA GLY A 360 11.52 -2.98 -14.23
C GLY A 360 10.03 -3.34 -14.16
N VAL A 361 9.20 -2.67 -14.96
CA VAL A 361 7.76 -2.96 -15.08
C VAL A 361 7.50 -4.36 -15.64
N ARG A 362 8.23 -4.78 -16.68
CA ARG A 362 8.09 -6.13 -17.27
C ARG A 362 8.45 -7.23 -16.28
N LEU A 363 9.49 -7.03 -15.48
CA LEU A 363 9.84 -7.93 -14.39
C LEU A 363 8.73 -7.99 -13.33
N THR A 364 8.17 -6.84 -12.94
CA THR A 364 7.06 -6.78 -11.98
C THR A 364 5.79 -7.48 -12.52
N ARG A 365 5.47 -7.32 -13.81
CA ARG A 365 4.36 -8.04 -14.46
C ARG A 365 4.56 -9.56 -14.44
N LEU A 366 5.78 -10.02 -14.67
CA LEU A 366 6.09 -11.44 -14.56
C LEU A 366 5.76 -11.95 -13.15
N LEU A 367 6.15 -11.23 -12.11
CA LEU A 367 5.84 -11.60 -10.73
C LEU A 367 4.35 -11.62 -10.42
N GLU A 368 3.59 -10.67 -10.96
CA GLU A 368 2.12 -10.62 -10.80
C GLU A 368 1.45 -11.92 -11.31
N ARG A 369 1.96 -12.50 -12.41
CA ARG A 369 1.42 -13.75 -13.00
C ARG A 369 1.60 -14.98 -12.10
N TYR A 370 2.69 -15.02 -11.33
CA TYR A 370 3.01 -16.13 -10.43
C TYR A 370 2.64 -15.85 -8.97
N SER A 371 2.07 -14.68 -8.69
CA SER A 371 1.64 -14.29 -7.35
C SER A 371 0.45 -15.14 -6.89
N PRO A 372 0.49 -15.70 -5.65
CA PRO A 372 -0.61 -16.48 -5.12
C PRO A 372 -1.89 -15.63 -4.89
N TYR A 373 -1.75 -14.31 -4.79
CA TYR A 373 -2.84 -13.38 -4.50
C TYR A 373 -3.66 -13.00 -5.74
N THR A 374 -3.07 -13.04 -6.94
CA THR A 374 -3.77 -12.72 -8.20
C THR A 374 -4.56 -13.89 -8.75
N GLY A 375 -4.30 -15.11 -8.25
CA GLY A 375 -5.04 -16.33 -8.57
C GLY A 375 -4.82 -16.85 -10.00
N VAL A 376 -3.92 -16.25 -10.78
CA VAL A 376 -3.67 -16.62 -12.19
C VAL A 376 -2.97 -17.98 -12.28
N ILE A 377 -1.91 -18.18 -11.49
CA ILE A 377 -1.22 -19.46 -11.35
C ILE A 377 -1.14 -19.77 -9.86
N THR A 378 -1.74 -20.89 -9.45
CA THR A 378 -1.70 -21.33 -8.05
C THR A 378 -0.99 -22.66 -7.93
N LEU A 379 -0.14 -22.77 -6.92
CA LEU A 379 0.53 -24.02 -6.54
C LEU A 379 -0.44 -25.11 -6.08
N LYS A 380 -1.75 -24.84 -6.00
CA LYS A 380 -2.77 -25.88 -5.74
C LYS A 380 -2.97 -26.80 -6.95
N ASN A 381 -2.77 -26.28 -8.17
CA ASN A 381 -3.15 -26.96 -9.40
C ASN A 381 -1.96 -27.40 -10.28
N VAL A 382 -0.73 -27.07 -9.89
CA VAL A 382 0.48 -27.29 -10.69
C VAL A 382 1.59 -27.88 -9.81
N PRO A 383 2.32 -28.93 -10.22
CA PRO A 383 3.46 -29.45 -9.48
C PRO A 383 4.54 -28.39 -9.21
N ILE A 384 5.18 -28.44 -8.04
CA ILE A 384 6.22 -27.48 -7.60
C ILE A 384 7.31 -27.32 -8.68
N LYS A 385 7.88 -28.43 -9.15
CA LYS A 385 8.95 -28.39 -10.15
C LYS A 385 8.53 -27.69 -11.46
N ALA A 386 7.37 -28.05 -12.00
CA ALA A 386 6.86 -27.43 -13.23
C ALA A 386 6.57 -25.93 -13.04
N PHE A 387 6.09 -25.53 -11.85
CA PHE A 387 5.86 -24.14 -11.51
C PHE A 387 7.17 -23.33 -11.48
N VAL A 388 8.20 -23.85 -10.82
CA VAL A 388 9.53 -23.21 -10.75
C VAL A 388 10.19 -23.17 -12.13
N ASP A 389 10.19 -24.27 -12.88
CA ASP A 389 10.77 -24.34 -14.23
C ASP A 389 10.11 -23.34 -15.18
N CYS A 390 8.78 -23.24 -15.18
CA CYS A 390 8.06 -22.26 -16.00
C CYS A 390 8.43 -20.82 -15.64
N PHE A 391 8.53 -20.52 -14.33
CA PHE A 391 8.94 -19.19 -13.88
C PHE A 391 10.37 -18.87 -14.32
N LEU A 392 11.32 -19.78 -14.12
CA LEU A 392 12.73 -19.56 -14.49
C LEU A 392 12.89 -19.38 -16.00
N GLU A 393 12.15 -20.14 -16.81
CA GLU A 393 12.12 -20.00 -18.27
C GLU A 393 11.52 -18.65 -18.71
N ASP A 394 10.42 -18.22 -18.09
CA ASP A 394 9.81 -16.91 -18.36
C ASP A 394 10.74 -15.77 -17.92
N LEU A 395 11.40 -15.90 -16.76
CA LEU A 395 12.38 -14.94 -16.26
C LEU A 395 13.59 -14.86 -17.20
N HIS A 396 14.08 -15.98 -17.70
CA HIS A 396 15.16 -16.02 -18.69
C HIS A 396 14.77 -15.30 -19.98
N ARG A 397 13.53 -15.49 -20.47
CA ARG A 397 12.99 -14.77 -21.62
C ARG A 397 12.90 -13.26 -21.38
N VAL A 398 12.49 -12.82 -20.20
CA VAL A 398 12.49 -11.39 -19.84
C VAL A 398 13.93 -10.86 -19.77
N LYS A 399 14.87 -11.61 -19.19
CA LYS A 399 16.30 -11.25 -19.09
C LYS A 399 16.97 -11.06 -20.46
N GLN A 400 16.55 -11.79 -21.50
CA GLN A 400 17.06 -11.61 -22.87
C GLN A 400 16.75 -10.23 -23.45
N GLY A 401 15.72 -9.55 -22.95
CA GLY A 401 15.37 -8.18 -23.35
C GLY A 401 16.18 -7.09 -22.66
N PHE A 402 17.08 -7.44 -21.73
CA PHE A 402 17.82 -6.47 -20.94
C PHE A 402 19.08 -5.96 -21.66
N PRO A 403 19.32 -4.64 -21.71
CA PRO A 403 20.60 -4.11 -22.16
C PRO A 403 21.72 -4.48 -21.17
N ALA A 404 22.94 -4.64 -21.69
CA ALA A 404 24.11 -5.04 -20.90
C ALA A 404 24.45 -4.07 -19.74
N SER A 405 24.05 -2.80 -19.84
CA SER A 405 24.17 -1.82 -18.76
C SER A 405 23.36 -2.21 -17.53
N LEU A 406 22.11 -2.67 -17.72
CA LEU A 406 21.22 -3.10 -16.64
C LEU A 406 21.58 -4.48 -16.10
N SER A 407 22.10 -5.37 -16.95
CA SER A 407 22.56 -6.70 -16.49
C SER A 407 23.72 -6.62 -15.49
N ASN A 408 24.50 -5.54 -15.50
CA ASN A 408 25.63 -5.36 -14.59
C ASN A 408 25.33 -4.46 -13.39
N ASP A 409 24.20 -3.76 -13.38
CA ASP A 409 23.83 -2.85 -12.30
C ASP A 409 23.46 -3.63 -11.02
N PRO A 410 24.19 -3.46 -9.89
CA PRO A 410 23.92 -4.21 -8.68
C PRO A 410 22.51 -3.98 -8.12
N VAL A 411 21.94 -2.77 -8.25
CA VAL A 411 20.62 -2.45 -7.69
C VAL A 411 19.52 -3.15 -8.49
N PHE A 412 19.60 -3.13 -9.82
CA PHE A 412 18.68 -3.88 -10.67
C PHE A 412 18.83 -5.40 -10.50
N GLN A 413 20.06 -5.90 -10.33
CA GLN A 413 20.28 -7.32 -9.99
C GLN A 413 19.66 -7.71 -8.66
N MET A 414 19.68 -6.84 -7.65
CA MET A 414 18.94 -7.09 -6.39
C MET A 414 17.44 -7.24 -6.64
N GLN A 415 16.84 -6.45 -7.54
CA GLN A 415 15.43 -6.58 -7.89
C GLN A 415 15.12 -7.93 -8.59
N ILE A 416 16.02 -8.42 -9.44
CA ILE A 416 15.89 -9.75 -10.07
C ILE A 416 16.00 -10.85 -9.04
N CYS A 417 16.96 -10.77 -8.11
CA CYS A 417 17.09 -11.76 -7.04
C CYS A 417 15.85 -11.76 -6.12
N ASP A 418 15.30 -10.58 -5.80
CA ASP A 418 14.07 -10.51 -5.02
C ASP A 418 12.88 -11.16 -5.75
N ALA A 419 12.78 -10.97 -7.07
CA ALA A 419 11.78 -11.62 -7.92
C ALA A 419 11.85 -13.15 -7.82
N GLU A 420 13.05 -13.72 -7.88
CA GLU A 420 13.27 -15.17 -7.70
C GLU A 420 12.89 -15.61 -6.27
N LEU A 421 13.23 -14.80 -5.25
CA LEU A 421 12.95 -15.12 -3.85
C LEU A 421 11.44 -15.22 -3.54
N THR A 422 10.61 -14.34 -4.12
CA THR A 422 9.14 -14.37 -3.95
C THR A 422 8.53 -15.71 -4.41
N ILE A 423 9.09 -16.32 -5.45
CA ILE A 423 8.63 -17.62 -5.96
C ILE A 423 8.97 -18.74 -4.99
N TYR A 424 10.18 -18.72 -4.44
CA TYR A 424 10.58 -19.72 -3.46
C TYR A 424 9.80 -19.60 -2.14
N GLU A 425 9.42 -18.39 -1.73
CA GLU A 425 8.49 -18.22 -0.58
C GLU A 425 7.12 -18.86 -0.88
N SER A 426 6.62 -18.70 -2.10
CA SER A 426 5.37 -19.35 -2.53
C SER A 426 5.48 -20.88 -2.50
N VAL A 427 6.63 -21.44 -2.91
CA VAL A 427 6.93 -22.87 -2.82
C VAL A 427 7.02 -23.35 -1.38
N ALA A 428 7.64 -22.57 -0.49
CA ALA A 428 7.75 -22.88 0.93
C ALA A 428 6.38 -22.94 1.63
N ALA A 429 5.41 -22.12 1.17
CA ALA A 429 4.04 -22.12 1.67
C ALA A 429 3.13 -23.18 1.01
N SER A 430 3.64 -23.98 0.06
CA SER A 430 2.84 -24.96 -0.67
C SER A 430 2.50 -26.20 0.14
N GLU A 431 1.22 -26.59 0.11
CA GLU A 431 0.70 -27.83 0.71
C GLU A 431 0.91 -29.08 -0.19
N GLN A 432 1.56 -28.96 -1.35
CA GLN A 432 1.80 -30.11 -2.22
C GLN A 432 2.85 -31.08 -1.66
N ASP A 433 2.63 -32.38 -1.84
CA ASP A 433 3.37 -33.48 -1.20
C ASP A 433 4.70 -33.89 -1.90
N THR A 434 5.55 -32.94 -2.36
CA THR A 434 6.87 -33.28 -2.94
C THR A 434 8.05 -32.76 -2.09
N PRO A 435 8.49 -33.50 -1.04
CA PRO A 435 9.59 -33.08 -0.15
C PRO A 435 10.90 -32.76 -0.87
N LEU A 436 11.28 -33.56 -1.87
CA LEU A 436 12.54 -33.35 -2.62
C LEU A 436 12.51 -32.06 -3.44
N GLU A 437 11.46 -31.83 -4.22
CA GLU A 437 11.34 -30.64 -5.07
C GLU A 437 11.23 -29.36 -4.22
N ARG A 438 10.54 -29.45 -3.08
CA ARG A 438 10.51 -28.37 -2.09
C ARG A 438 11.92 -28.09 -1.57
N ALA A 439 12.66 -29.10 -1.13
CA ALA A 439 14.02 -28.93 -0.63
C ALA A 439 14.95 -28.30 -1.68
N GLU A 440 14.88 -28.76 -2.94
CA GLU A 440 15.63 -28.16 -4.06
C GLU A 440 15.33 -26.67 -4.23
N ALA A 441 14.05 -26.28 -4.21
CA ALA A 441 13.64 -24.88 -4.30
C ALA A 441 14.11 -24.03 -3.10
N LEU A 442 14.05 -24.58 -1.88
CA LEU A 442 14.53 -23.91 -0.68
C LEU A 442 16.07 -23.74 -0.71
N HIS A 443 16.81 -24.71 -1.23
CA HIS A 443 18.25 -24.58 -1.45
C HIS A 443 18.57 -23.52 -2.52
N ALA A 444 17.79 -23.47 -3.60
CA ALA A 444 17.92 -22.41 -4.60
C ALA A 444 17.66 -21.02 -4.00
N ALA A 445 16.69 -20.90 -3.09
CA ALA A 445 16.42 -19.66 -2.35
C ALA A 445 17.63 -19.17 -1.55
N LEU A 446 18.38 -20.06 -0.89
CA LEU A 446 19.62 -19.71 -0.19
C LEU A 446 20.69 -19.16 -1.16
N GLY A 447 20.79 -19.73 -2.36
CA GLY A 447 21.68 -19.22 -3.41
C GLY A 447 21.27 -17.81 -3.87
N THR A 448 19.96 -17.59 -4.09
CA THR A 448 19.41 -16.28 -4.46
C THR A 448 19.62 -15.25 -3.34
N ILE A 449 19.47 -15.61 -2.07
CA ILE A 449 19.77 -14.73 -0.93
C ILE A 449 21.25 -14.34 -0.92
N ASP A 450 22.17 -15.30 -1.10
CA ASP A 450 23.61 -14.96 -1.15
C ASP A 450 23.92 -14.01 -2.30
N ASN A 451 23.35 -14.25 -3.49
CA ASN A 451 23.50 -13.38 -4.65
C ASN A 451 22.95 -11.97 -4.42
N LEU A 452 21.79 -11.84 -3.76
CA LEU A 452 21.22 -10.53 -3.44
C LEU A 452 22.15 -9.74 -2.50
N ILE A 453 22.64 -10.38 -1.44
CA ILE A 453 23.57 -9.75 -0.49
C ILE A 453 24.93 -9.47 -1.16
N ASN A 454 25.41 -10.33 -2.06
CA ASN A 454 26.60 -10.08 -2.89
C ASN A 454 26.42 -8.79 -3.70
N ASN A 455 25.27 -8.60 -4.36
CA ASN A 455 24.98 -7.37 -5.10
C ASN A 455 24.87 -6.15 -4.18
N PHE A 456 24.25 -6.28 -3.01
CA PHE A 456 24.22 -5.19 -2.03
C PHE A 456 25.62 -4.76 -1.57
N THR A 457 26.53 -5.72 -1.33
CA THR A 457 27.92 -5.42 -0.96
C THR A 457 28.74 -4.76 -2.08
N ARG A 458 28.29 -4.85 -3.35
CA ARG A 458 28.91 -4.18 -4.50
C ARG A 458 28.45 -2.72 -4.65
N VAL A 459 27.36 -2.32 -3.99
CA VAL A 459 26.90 -0.93 -4.02
C VAL A 459 27.88 -0.06 -3.24
N SER A 460 28.32 1.04 -3.85
CA SER A 460 29.29 1.93 -3.21
C SER A 460 28.70 2.56 -1.93
N ALA A 461 29.53 2.67 -0.89
CA ALA A 461 29.13 3.24 0.40
C ALA A 461 28.50 4.64 0.28
N GLY A 462 28.97 5.47 -0.67
CA GLY A 462 28.40 6.79 -0.94
C GLY A 462 27.03 6.76 -1.62
N SER A 463 26.67 5.66 -2.29
CA SER A 463 25.37 5.51 -2.96
C SER A 463 24.27 4.97 -2.05
N ILE A 464 24.62 4.26 -0.97
CA ILE A 464 23.69 3.66 -0.02
C ILE A 464 22.64 4.66 0.53
N PRO A 465 23.01 5.90 0.90
CA PRO A 465 22.04 6.92 1.31
C PRO A 465 20.97 7.21 0.27
N HIS A 466 21.32 7.17 -1.02
CA HIS A 466 20.48 7.63 -2.12
C HIS A 466 19.51 6.55 -2.63
N LEU A 467 19.69 5.30 -2.20
CA LEU A 467 18.85 4.19 -2.63
C LEU A 467 17.37 4.39 -2.25
N PRO A 468 16.43 4.01 -3.13
CA PRO A 468 15.00 4.12 -2.86
C PRO A 468 14.56 3.06 -1.84
N PHE A 469 13.39 3.30 -1.24
CA PHE A 469 12.77 2.48 -0.20
C PHE A 469 12.69 1.00 -0.60
N LEU A 470 12.33 0.70 -1.86
CA LEU A 470 12.22 -0.67 -2.34
C LEU A 470 13.55 -1.45 -2.30
N SER A 471 14.69 -0.77 -2.45
CA SER A 471 15.99 -1.44 -2.30
C SER A 471 16.17 -1.99 -0.88
N TRP A 472 15.71 -1.24 0.13
CA TRP A 472 15.72 -1.68 1.52
C TRP A 472 14.72 -2.80 1.79
N ILE A 473 13.57 -2.79 1.10
CA ILE A 473 12.60 -3.88 1.17
C ILE A 473 13.19 -5.19 0.64
N HIS A 474 13.98 -5.18 -0.43
CA HIS A 474 14.65 -6.40 -0.91
C HIS A 474 15.61 -7.00 0.14
N ILE A 475 16.36 -6.14 0.86
CA ILE A 475 17.24 -6.59 1.96
C ILE A 475 16.42 -7.15 3.12
N LEU A 476 15.32 -6.49 3.47
CA LEU A 476 14.42 -6.94 4.52
C LEU A 476 13.78 -8.30 4.16
N HIS A 477 13.41 -8.49 2.90
CA HIS A 477 12.85 -9.75 2.41
C HIS A 477 13.85 -10.90 2.54
N CYS A 478 15.11 -10.73 2.11
CA CYS A 478 16.17 -11.71 2.36
C CYS A 478 16.35 -12.02 3.84
N TYR A 479 16.35 -10.99 4.67
CA TYR A 479 16.46 -11.13 6.13
C TYR A 479 15.35 -12.01 6.70
N ILE A 480 14.08 -11.72 6.35
CA ILE A 480 12.91 -12.45 6.82
C ILE A 480 12.94 -13.90 6.32
N VAL A 481 13.20 -14.12 5.03
CA VAL A 481 13.19 -15.47 4.46
C VAL A 481 14.31 -16.32 5.07
N LEU A 482 15.53 -15.79 5.18
CA LEU A 482 16.63 -16.57 5.78
C LEU A 482 16.37 -16.88 7.26
N ALA A 483 15.79 -15.94 8.01
CA ALA A 483 15.37 -16.20 9.38
C ALA A 483 14.34 -17.33 9.43
N LYS A 484 13.29 -17.27 8.61
CA LYS A 484 12.26 -18.32 8.51
C LYS A 484 12.87 -19.68 8.16
N LEU A 485 13.71 -19.74 7.12
CA LEU A 485 14.38 -20.97 6.68
C LEU A 485 15.28 -21.60 7.75
N SER A 486 15.86 -20.78 8.64
CA SER A 486 16.70 -21.25 9.75
C SER A 486 15.91 -21.91 10.89
N PHE A 487 14.58 -21.81 10.89
CA PHE A 487 13.69 -22.44 11.88
C PHE A 487 12.58 -23.27 11.23
N LEU A 488 12.60 -23.45 9.91
CA LEU A 488 11.59 -24.19 9.17
C LEU A 488 11.75 -25.70 9.40
N VAL A 489 10.73 -26.36 9.94
CA VAL A 489 10.73 -27.82 10.13
C VAL A 489 9.81 -28.44 9.08
N VAL A 490 10.39 -29.02 8.04
CA VAL A 490 9.66 -29.73 6.98
C VAL A 490 10.46 -30.95 6.50
N ASP A 491 9.77 -31.97 6.01
CA ASP A 491 10.42 -33.17 5.48
C ASP A 491 11.39 -32.84 4.34
N GLY A 492 12.59 -33.41 4.38
CA GLY A 492 13.63 -33.20 3.37
C GLY A 492 14.47 -31.92 3.56
N TRP A 493 14.19 -31.10 4.57
CA TRP A 493 14.96 -29.88 4.87
C TRP A 493 15.89 -30.07 6.06
N ASP A 494 17.19 -29.86 5.84
CA ASP A 494 18.20 -29.95 6.90
C ASP A 494 18.47 -28.57 7.52
N LEU A 495 18.03 -28.40 8.77
CA LEU A 495 18.28 -27.20 9.56
C LEU A 495 19.78 -26.97 9.83
N GLN A 496 20.57 -28.03 10.00
CA GLN A 496 22.01 -27.88 10.26
C GLN A 496 22.71 -27.31 9.03
N TYR A 497 22.31 -27.72 7.82
CA TYR A 497 22.83 -27.16 6.58
C TYR A 497 22.64 -25.64 6.51
N VAL A 498 21.46 -25.11 6.83
CA VAL A 498 21.19 -23.65 6.78
C VAL A 498 21.91 -22.92 7.90
N ARG A 499 21.93 -23.50 9.11
CA ARG A 499 22.51 -22.86 10.31
C ARG A 499 24.04 -22.80 10.26
N THR A 500 24.70 -23.78 9.64
CA THR A 500 26.17 -23.90 9.59
C THR A 500 26.77 -23.68 8.21
N GLY A 501 25.94 -23.68 7.16
CA GLY A 501 26.37 -23.53 5.78
C GLY A 501 26.92 -22.14 5.45
N ARG A 502 27.31 -21.97 4.18
CA ARG A 502 27.90 -20.72 3.66
C ARG A 502 26.93 -19.53 3.77
N THR A 503 25.65 -19.75 3.43
CA THR A 503 24.60 -18.75 3.50
C THR A 503 23.79 -18.93 4.78
N ASN A 504 24.41 -18.60 5.91
CA ASN A 504 23.74 -18.63 7.21
C ASN A 504 23.35 -17.22 7.68
N PHE A 505 22.40 -17.16 8.61
CA PHE A 505 21.88 -15.90 9.12
C PHE A 505 22.96 -15.01 9.75
N PRO A 506 23.87 -15.51 10.62
CA PRO A 506 24.98 -14.70 11.14
C PRO A 506 25.88 -14.07 10.07
N ALA A 507 26.27 -14.83 9.04
CA ALA A 507 27.13 -14.36 7.96
C ALA A 507 26.44 -13.25 7.14
N MET A 508 25.15 -13.42 6.83
CA MET A 508 24.37 -12.38 6.15
C MET A 508 24.32 -11.09 6.97
N ILE A 509 24.03 -11.17 8.27
CA ILE A 509 23.97 -9.99 9.14
C ILE A 509 25.31 -9.28 9.20
N SER A 510 26.42 -10.01 9.36
CA SER A 510 27.76 -9.42 9.38
C SER A 510 28.06 -8.63 8.10
N ARG A 511 27.72 -9.18 6.93
CA ARG A 511 27.92 -8.51 5.64
C ARG A 511 27.06 -7.26 5.48
N ILE A 512 25.80 -7.29 5.94
CA ILE A 512 24.94 -6.10 5.95
C ILE A 512 25.54 -5.03 6.87
N VAL A 513 25.97 -5.41 8.08
CA VAL A 513 26.61 -4.51 9.04
C VAL A 513 27.87 -3.87 8.44
N GLU A 514 28.71 -4.63 7.75
CA GLU A 514 29.92 -4.11 7.08
C GLU A 514 29.60 -3.01 6.07
N VAL A 515 28.54 -3.18 5.26
CA VAL A 515 28.08 -2.16 4.30
C VAL A 515 27.57 -0.91 5.01
N LEU A 516 26.79 -1.09 6.08
CA LEU A 516 26.27 0.03 6.88
C LEU A 516 27.41 0.81 7.55
N GLU A 517 28.41 0.12 8.11
CA GLU A 517 29.58 0.76 8.72
C GLU A 517 30.52 1.41 7.70
N ALA A 518 30.67 0.84 6.50
CA ALA A 518 31.36 1.49 5.40
C ALA A 518 30.65 2.79 5.00
N THR A 519 29.31 2.80 4.99
CA THR A 519 28.49 3.99 4.74
C THR A 519 28.68 5.05 5.83
N THR A 520 28.69 4.63 7.11
CA THR A 520 28.99 5.52 8.25
C THR A 520 30.36 6.17 8.08
N ARG A 521 31.41 5.38 7.80
CA ARG A 521 32.78 5.88 7.60
C ARG A 521 32.88 6.84 6.42
N TYR A 522 32.25 6.48 5.29
CA TYR A 522 32.22 7.33 4.10
C TYR A 522 31.57 8.69 4.40
N SER A 523 30.43 8.69 5.11
CA SER A 523 29.71 9.91 5.46
C SER A 523 30.49 10.84 6.39
N MET A 524 31.29 10.30 7.31
CA MET A 524 32.09 11.11 8.23
C MET A 524 33.27 11.84 7.55
N GLY A 525 33.63 11.41 6.32
CA GLY A 525 34.74 11.95 5.54
C GLY A 525 36.11 11.77 6.22
N GLU A 526 37.14 12.39 5.64
CA GLU A 526 38.52 12.30 6.16
C GLU A 526 38.67 12.84 7.60
N LYS A 527 37.80 13.77 7.99
CA LYS A 527 37.84 14.44 9.30
C LYS A 527 37.09 13.67 10.39
N LEU A 528 36.50 12.50 10.09
CA LEU A 528 35.78 11.64 11.03
C LEU A 528 34.74 12.38 11.87
N ARG A 529 34.00 13.33 11.26
CA ARG A 529 32.99 14.11 11.98
C ARG A 529 31.64 13.42 11.92
N PRO A 530 31.01 13.07 13.06
CA PRO A 530 29.65 12.55 13.07
C PRO A 530 28.67 13.54 12.43
N ASN A 531 27.77 13.04 11.59
CA ASN A 531 26.67 13.78 11.01
C ASN A 531 25.38 12.95 11.07
N ALA A 532 24.24 13.54 10.68
CA ALA A 532 22.95 12.84 10.77
C ALA A 532 22.90 11.54 9.95
N VAL A 533 23.59 11.51 8.80
CA VAL A 533 23.67 10.32 7.95
C VAL A 533 24.48 9.23 8.65
N SER A 534 25.67 9.56 9.16
CA SER A 534 26.50 8.58 9.88
C SER A 534 25.80 8.06 11.12
N ALA A 535 25.11 8.93 11.88
CA ALA A 535 24.32 8.52 13.04
C ALA A 535 23.22 7.52 12.66
N ARG A 536 22.46 7.80 11.58
CA ARG A 536 21.40 6.90 11.08
C ARG A 536 21.95 5.52 10.73
N TYR A 537 23.04 5.46 9.97
CA TYR A 537 23.64 4.18 9.53
C TYR A 537 24.31 3.42 10.68
N THR A 538 24.85 4.10 11.69
CA THR A 538 25.29 3.47 12.95
C THR A 538 24.13 2.80 13.66
N VAL A 539 23.00 3.49 13.82
CA VAL A 539 21.79 2.90 14.44
C VAL A 539 21.30 1.70 13.65
N TYR A 540 21.31 1.75 12.31
CA TYR A 540 20.93 0.59 11.49
C TYR A 540 21.87 -0.60 11.71
N ALA A 541 23.18 -0.37 11.78
CA ALA A 541 24.16 -1.42 12.06
C ALA A 541 23.96 -2.04 13.46
N GLU A 542 23.70 -1.21 14.47
CA GLU A 542 23.38 -1.66 15.83
C GLU A 542 22.10 -2.50 15.87
N LYS A 543 21.04 -2.06 15.18
CA LYS A 543 19.79 -2.83 15.05
C LYS A 543 20.03 -4.19 14.40
N MET A 544 20.84 -4.27 13.35
CA MET A 544 21.20 -5.56 12.73
C MET A 544 21.94 -6.48 13.70
N ARG A 545 22.83 -5.94 14.54
CA ARG A 545 23.48 -6.73 15.62
C ARG A 545 22.50 -7.21 16.67
N SER A 546 21.51 -6.39 17.04
CA SER A 546 20.45 -6.81 17.95
C SER A 546 19.62 -7.97 17.38
N CYS A 547 19.36 -7.96 16.07
CA CYS A 547 18.71 -9.07 15.38
C CYS A 547 19.55 -10.36 15.45
N LEU A 548 20.88 -10.26 15.30
CA LEU A 548 21.79 -11.41 15.49
C LEU A 548 21.76 -11.94 16.93
N LYS A 549 21.72 -11.06 17.94
CA LYS A 549 21.59 -11.47 19.35
C LYS A 549 20.27 -12.21 19.57
N TRP A 550 19.17 -11.70 19.04
CA TRP A 550 17.87 -12.35 19.11
C TRP A 550 17.91 -13.75 18.49
N TYR A 551 18.47 -13.88 17.28
CA TYR A 551 18.61 -15.17 16.59
C TYR A 551 19.37 -16.19 17.42
N ASN A 552 20.51 -15.79 18.01
CA ASN A 552 21.30 -16.65 18.87
C ASN A 552 20.56 -17.06 20.15
N ASN A 553 19.78 -16.15 20.75
CA ASN A 553 18.96 -16.46 21.92
C ASN A 553 17.86 -17.47 21.58
N LYS A 554 17.22 -17.32 20.41
CA LYS A 554 16.20 -18.25 19.93
C LYS A 554 16.76 -19.65 19.69
N LEU A 555 17.96 -19.75 19.09
CA LEU A 555 18.66 -21.04 18.93
C LEU A 555 18.98 -21.71 20.28
N LYS A 556 19.40 -20.93 21.28
CA LYS A 556 19.64 -21.45 22.64
C LYS A 556 18.36 -21.98 23.28
N ALA A 557 17.28 -21.20 23.23
CA ALA A 557 15.98 -21.60 23.78
C ALA A 557 15.44 -22.89 23.12
N GLU A 558 15.60 -23.04 21.81
CA GLU A 558 15.23 -24.28 21.09
C GLU A 558 16.07 -25.47 21.59
N THR A 559 17.38 -25.29 21.75
CA THR A 559 18.29 -26.33 22.25
C THR A 559 17.95 -26.74 23.70
N GLU A 560 17.62 -25.78 24.56
CA GLU A 560 17.18 -26.01 25.94
C GLU A 560 15.80 -26.69 26.01
N SER A 561 14.88 -26.35 25.10
CA SER A 561 13.57 -27.00 25.00
C SER A 561 13.66 -28.46 24.53
N GLN A 562 14.58 -28.77 23.61
CA GLN A 562 14.83 -30.15 23.14
C GLN A 562 15.54 -31.00 24.21
N GLN A 563 16.29 -30.38 25.12
CA GLN A 563 16.89 -31.08 26.27
C GLN A 563 15.88 -31.35 27.39
N SER A 564 14.84 -30.53 27.54
CA SER A 564 13.78 -30.74 28.54
C SER A 564 12.64 -31.67 28.07
N SER A 565 12.46 -31.87 26.75
CA SER A 565 11.40 -32.73 26.18
C SER A 565 11.68 -34.23 26.19
N VAL A 566 12.77 -34.70 26.81
CA VAL A 566 13.05 -36.15 26.96
C VAL A 566 12.21 -36.79 28.09
N ALA A 567 11.44 -36.00 28.86
CA ALA A 567 10.71 -36.47 30.04
C ALA A 567 9.19 -36.61 29.91
N ASP A 568 8.54 -36.30 28.79
CA ASP A 568 7.09 -36.54 28.68
C ASP A 568 6.64 -36.73 27.21
N LEU A 569 6.25 -37.97 26.86
CA LEU A 569 5.71 -38.34 25.55
C LEU A 569 4.17 -38.31 25.61
N GLY A 570 3.58 -37.23 25.09
CA GLY A 570 2.17 -37.14 24.72
C GLY A 570 2.02 -36.63 23.28
N PRO A 571 1.13 -37.21 22.46
CA PRO A 571 0.96 -36.78 21.08
C PRO A 571 0.10 -35.51 21.04
N ALA A 572 0.75 -34.36 20.90
CA ALA A 572 0.09 -33.15 20.46
C ALA A 572 1.05 -32.40 19.55
N LEU A 573 0.70 -32.35 18.27
CA LEU A 573 1.22 -31.36 17.32
C LEU A 573 1.31 -30.01 18.03
N PRO A 574 2.44 -29.28 17.97
CA PRO A 574 2.44 -27.89 18.39
C PRO A 574 1.38 -27.18 17.54
N THR A 575 0.36 -26.63 18.21
CA THR A 575 -0.55 -25.67 17.58
C THR A 575 0.32 -24.59 16.96
N VAL A 576 0.11 -24.34 15.67
CA VAL A 576 0.75 -23.29 14.88
C VAL A 576 0.71 -21.99 15.69
N ASP A 577 1.81 -21.73 16.39
CA ASP A 577 2.02 -20.48 17.09
C ASP A 577 2.22 -19.44 15.99
N SER A 578 1.55 -18.29 16.14
CA SER A 578 1.59 -17.16 15.22
C SER A 578 2.98 -16.51 15.25
N THR A 579 3.99 -17.27 14.83
CA THR A 579 5.43 -16.97 14.84
C THR A 579 5.79 -15.73 14.02
N PHE A 580 4.83 -15.18 13.28
CA PHE A 580 4.91 -13.88 12.63
C PHE A 580 4.45 -12.74 13.55
N GLU A 581 3.34 -12.87 14.28
CA GLU A 581 2.86 -11.86 15.24
C GLU A 581 3.81 -11.72 16.43
N GLY A 582 4.28 -12.82 17.02
CA GLY A 582 5.27 -12.76 18.12
C GLY A 582 6.66 -12.23 17.72
N PHE A 583 7.02 -12.31 16.43
CA PHE A 583 8.25 -11.71 15.90
C PHE A 583 8.11 -10.20 15.82
N PHE A 584 6.97 -9.69 15.31
CA PHE A 584 6.64 -8.25 15.26
C PHE A 584 6.31 -7.64 16.63
N GLU A 585 5.74 -8.41 17.57
CA GLU A 585 5.55 -7.99 18.97
C GLU A 585 6.89 -7.70 19.68
N GLY A 586 7.97 -8.40 19.30
CA GLY A 586 9.33 -8.08 19.75
C GLY A 586 9.93 -6.80 19.14
N PHE A 587 9.32 -6.26 18.08
CA PHE A 587 9.68 -4.99 17.46
C PHE A 587 8.83 -3.80 17.98
N ASP A 588 7.81 -4.05 18.81
CA ASP A 588 6.65 -3.15 18.92
C ASP A 588 6.75 -1.99 19.93
N ASP A 589 7.92 -1.69 20.51
CA ASP A 589 8.07 -0.48 21.35
C ASP A 589 9.36 0.34 21.10
N SER A 590 10.27 -0.12 20.25
CA SER A 590 11.57 0.56 20.00
C SER A 590 12.03 0.58 18.54
N PHE A 591 11.35 -0.13 17.64
CA PHE A 591 11.78 -0.16 16.24
C PHE A 591 11.43 1.15 15.51
N TRP A 592 10.32 1.79 15.88
CA TRP A 592 9.80 3.02 15.26
C TRP A 592 9.82 4.27 16.15
N THR A 593 10.04 4.17 17.45
CA THR A 593 9.51 5.18 18.39
C THR A 593 10.40 6.38 18.70
N ASP A 594 11.74 6.34 18.71
CA ASP A 594 12.49 7.59 18.98
C ASP A 594 14.01 7.53 18.76
N PRO A 595 14.57 8.30 17.82
CA PRO A 595 15.95 8.79 17.89
C PRO A 595 16.05 10.28 18.25
N SER A 596 14.92 10.98 18.39
CA SER A 596 14.84 12.42 18.64
C SER A 596 14.87 12.80 20.12
N MET A 597 14.56 11.87 21.04
CA MET A 597 14.60 12.15 22.48
C MET A 597 16.01 12.51 23.02
N ASP A 598 17.09 12.13 22.32
CA ASP A 598 18.46 12.50 22.71
C ASP A 598 19.02 13.71 21.94
N TRP A 599 18.30 14.23 20.93
CA TRP A 599 18.79 15.38 20.13
C TRP A 599 18.27 16.73 20.67
N ALA A 600 17.22 16.73 21.50
CA ALA A 600 16.67 17.95 22.10
C ALA A 600 17.20 18.26 23.51
N SER A 601 17.94 17.34 24.14
CA SER A 601 18.45 17.47 25.52
C SER A 601 19.95 17.79 25.60
N ALA A 602 20.66 17.80 24.47
CA ALA A 602 22.08 18.16 24.39
C ALA A 602 22.27 19.52 23.70
N GLY A 603 21.91 20.60 24.39
CA GLY A 603 22.38 21.96 24.06
C GLY A 603 21.33 23.05 24.23
N VAL A 604 21.20 23.57 25.45
CA VAL A 604 21.31 25.01 25.83
C VAL A 604 21.21 25.06 27.36
N GLN A 605 22.36 25.10 28.03
CA GLN A 605 22.50 25.84 29.29
C GLN A 605 23.50 26.96 29.03
N SER A 606 22.97 28.06 28.49
CA SER A 606 23.27 29.45 28.86
C SER A 606 22.32 30.36 28.10
#